data_AF-A0A6P6BFX6-F1
#
_entry.id   AF-A0A6P6BFX6-F1
#
_cell.length_a   1.000
_cell.length_b   1.000
_cell.length_c   1.000
_cell.angle_alpha   90.00
_cell.angle_beta   90.00
_cell.angle_gamma   90.00
#
_symmetry.space_group_name_H-M   'P 1'
#
loop_
_entity.id
_entity.type
_entity.pdbx_description
1 polymer ?
#
loop_
_entity_poly.entity_id
_entity_poly.type
_entity_poly.pdbx_seq_one_letter_code
_entity_poly.pdbx_strand_id
1 'polypeptide(L)'
;MASLTLPSLNASTISRIHNQKTPLNSSISKISTFRHPPTFTTHRFQCGVVRMQADGEDYELKQMRDMAAAKKRWDAMIREGKVKIITPREAGYAIQLSNKPLLDVRPSKERNKAWVKGSTWVPIFDVDDKFDVGTLSRKVTNFVMGGWWSGVPTLSYDRQFLSKVEEKFPKDAELIIACQKGLRSLAACELLCNAGYSNLFWIQGGLEAAEEEDLAREGTQPLRFAGIGGLSEFLGWTDQQRAQAAREGWGYRLQYSARLIGVFVIADALFIGAQQVGRYLQDIRSH
;
A
#
# COMPACT_ATOMS: atom_id res chain seq x y z
N MET A 1 -47.00 -0.46 47.89
CA MET A 1 -47.49 -1.56 47.04
C MET A 1 -46.45 -1.85 45.97
N ALA A 2 -46.07 -3.12 45.87
CA ALA A 2 -45.37 -3.80 44.77
C ALA A 2 -43.96 -3.34 44.32
N SER A 3 -42.97 -3.94 44.98
CA SER A 3 -41.67 -4.38 44.45
C SER A 3 -41.81 -5.62 43.54
N LEU A 4 -41.02 -5.78 42.47
CA LEU A 4 -40.58 -7.07 41.85
C LEU A 4 -39.42 -6.76 40.85
N THR A 5 -38.14 -7.02 41.12
CA THR A 5 -37.32 -8.26 41.03
C THR A 5 -36.92 -8.74 39.61
N LEU A 6 -35.60 -8.93 39.42
CA LEU A 6 -34.86 -9.54 38.30
C LEU A 6 -35.29 -11.00 37.98
N PRO A 7 -34.89 -11.54 36.81
CA PRO A 7 -33.68 -12.41 36.73
C PRO A 7 -32.83 -12.14 35.45
N SER A 8 -31.51 -12.33 35.33
CA SER A 8 -30.56 -13.39 35.72
C SER A 8 -30.70 -14.72 34.95
N LEU A 9 -29.88 -14.95 33.89
CA LEU A 9 -28.94 -16.09 33.78
C LEU A 9 -28.32 -16.25 32.37
N ASN A 10 -27.04 -16.64 32.40
CA ASN A 10 -26.16 -17.05 31.30
C ASN A 10 -26.55 -18.40 30.66
N ALA A 11 -26.13 -18.66 29.42
CA ALA A 11 -25.14 -19.70 29.06
C ALA A 11 -25.22 -20.14 27.58
N SER A 12 -24.09 -19.98 26.89
CA SER A 12 -23.42 -20.90 25.95
C SER A 12 -24.23 -21.97 25.20
N THR A 13 -24.18 -21.98 23.86
CA THR A 13 -24.05 -23.23 23.09
C THR A 13 -23.28 -23.01 21.78
N ILE A 14 -22.16 -23.72 21.69
CA ILE A 14 -21.27 -23.91 20.54
C ILE A 14 -21.98 -24.81 19.51
N SER A 15 -22.11 -24.39 18.26
CA SER A 15 -22.41 -25.32 17.15
C SER A 15 -21.14 -25.59 16.33
N ARG A 16 -20.62 -26.79 16.57
CA ARG A 16 -19.48 -27.43 15.90
C ARG A 16 -20.02 -28.13 14.66
N ILE A 17 -19.78 -27.60 13.46
CA ILE A 17 -20.08 -28.32 12.22
C ILE A 17 -18.86 -29.18 11.87
N HIS A 18 -19.03 -30.46 12.10
CA HIS A 18 -18.11 -31.53 11.74
C HIS A 18 -18.72 -32.27 10.55
N ASN A 19 -18.08 -32.24 9.39
CA ASN A 19 -18.43 -33.13 8.27
C ASN A 19 -17.22 -34.02 7.93
N GLN A 20 -17.37 -35.31 8.19
CA GLN A 20 -16.44 -36.37 7.85
C GLN A 20 -16.84 -37.00 6.50
N LYS A 21 -15.80 -37.23 5.68
CA LYS A 21 -15.51 -38.39 4.82
C LYS A 21 -16.63 -39.02 3.96
N THR A 22 -16.33 -39.13 2.66
CA THR A 22 -16.37 -40.41 1.90
C THR A 22 -15.49 -40.31 0.65
N PRO A 23 -14.51 -41.20 0.42
CA PRO A 23 -13.89 -41.41 -0.88
C PRO A 23 -14.65 -42.48 -1.68
N LEU A 24 -14.86 -42.21 -2.97
CA LEU A 24 -15.53 -43.11 -3.90
C LEU A 24 -14.57 -44.24 -4.31
N ASN A 25 -14.96 -45.48 -3.97
CA ASN A 25 -14.39 -46.71 -4.52
C ASN A 25 -14.75 -46.84 -6.00
N SER A 26 -13.78 -47.18 -6.85
CA SER A 26 -14.03 -48.02 -8.02
C SER A 26 -12.90 -49.03 -8.17
N SER A 27 -13.23 -50.27 -7.86
CA SER A 27 -12.48 -51.46 -8.23
C SER A 27 -12.86 -51.83 -9.67
N ILE A 28 -11.90 -52.25 -10.51
CA ILE A 28 -12.15 -53.25 -11.57
C ILE A 28 -10.81 -53.88 -12.01
N SER A 29 -10.81 -55.21 -11.90
CA SER A 29 -10.07 -56.28 -12.58
C SER A 29 -8.54 -56.23 -12.74
N LYS A 30 -7.91 -57.17 -12.03
CA LYS A 30 -6.65 -57.84 -12.36
C LYS A 30 -6.83 -58.72 -13.61
N ILE A 31 -5.90 -58.64 -14.57
CA ILE A 31 -5.54 -59.73 -15.48
C ILE A 31 -4.02 -59.86 -15.44
N SER A 32 -3.55 -61.04 -15.04
CA SER A 32 -2.14 -61.42 -15.05
C SER A 32 -1.87 -62.32 -16.25
N THR A 33 -0.83 -62.04 -17.03
CA THR A 33 -0.14 -63.08 -17.79
C THR A 33 1.33 -62.71 -17.99
N PHE A 34 2.19 -63.66 -17.63
CA PHE A 34 3.65 -63.70 -17.75
C PHE A 34 4.17 -63.42 -19.17
N ARG A 35 5.32 -62.73 -19.29
CA ARG A 35 6.57 -63.21 -19.97
C ARG A 35 7.69 -62.15 -19.95
N HIS A 36 8.93 -62.68 -19.96
CA HIS A 36 10.26 -62.09 -19.70
C HIS A 36 10.76 -60.97 -20.65
N PRO A 37 11.86 -60.25 -20.30
CA PRO A 37 12.23 -58.95 -20.85
C PRO A 37 13.21 -59.03 -22.03
N PRO A 38 13.36 -57.94 -22.80
CA PRO A 38 14.62 -57.65 -23.48
C PRO A 38 15.20 -56.31 -23.00
N THR A 39 16.44 -56.40 -22.54
CA THR A 39 17.35 -55.30 -22.22
C THR A 39 17.58 -54.45 -23.46
N PHE A 40 17.08 -53.22 -23.47
CA PHE A 40 17.48 -52.19 -24.43
C PHE A 40 18.02 -50.99 -23.66
N THR A 41 19.33 -50.83 -23.75
CA THR A 41 20.13 -49.75 -23.20
C THR A 41 19.77 -48.46 -23.92
N THR A 42 18.85 -47.67 -23.38
CA THR A 42 18.61 -46.29 -23.83
C THR A 42 19.55 -45.36 -23.07
N HIS A 43 20.56 -44.83 -23.79
CA HIS A 43 21.39 -43.74 -23.30
C HIS A 43 20.49 -42.57 -22.91
N ARG A 44 20.40 -42.33 -21.61
CA ARG A 44 19.69 -41.20 -21.01
C ARG A 44 20.52 -39.95 -21.31
N PHE A 45 20.24 -39.28 -22.43
CA PHE A 45 20.66 -37.91 -22.62
C PHE A 45 20.00 -37.07 -21.52
N GLN A 46 20.76 -36.78 -20.47
CA GLN A 46 20.43 -35.71 -19.53
C GLN A 46 20.51 -34.40 -20.32
N CYS A 47 19.40 -34.04 -20.96
CA CYS A 47 19.16 -32.64 -21.26
C CYS A 47 18.95 -31.98 -19.90
N GLY A 48 20.01 -31.35 -19.38
CA GLY A 48 19.90 -30.45 -18.26
C GLY A 48 18.92 -29.35 -18.67
N VAL A 49 17.67 -29.48 -18.23
CA VAL A 49 16.72 -28.37 -18.24
C VAL A 49 17.34 -27.33 -17.32
N VAL A 50 18.06 -26.39 -17.92
CA VAL A 50 18.42 -25.14 -17.28
C VAL A 50 17.09 -24.50 -16.93
N ARG A 51 16.73 -24.61 -15.65
CA ARG A 51 15.55 -23.97 -15.06
C ARG A 51 15.85 -22.47 -14.96
N MET A 52 15.86 -21.82 -16.11
CA MET A 52 15.88 -20.37 -16.21
C MET A 52 14.44 -19.88 -15.98
N GLN A 53 14.30 -18.85 -15.14
CA GLN A 53 13.07 -18.19 -14.68
C GLN A 53 12.34 -18.86 -13.49
N ALA A 54 12.70 -18.39 -12.31
CA ALA A 54 11.90 -18.49 -11.08
C ALA A 54 12.21 -17.35 -10.09
N ASP A 55 13.33 -16.62 -10.25
CA ASP A 55 13.82 -15.67 -9.24
C ASP A 55 12.92 -14.42 -9.05
N GLY A 56 12.27 -13.93 -10.13
CA GLY A 56 11.39 -12.77 -10.06
C GLY A 56 10.03 -13.05 -9.42
N GLU A 57 9.36 -14.12 -9.85
CA GLU A 57 8.04 -14.52 -9.35
C GLU A 57 8.11 -14.96 -7.88
N ASP A 58 9.16 -15.67 -7.50
CA ASP A 58 9.38 -16.09 -6.11
C ASP A 58 9.60 -14.88 -5.18
N TYR A 59 10.28 -13.83 -5.66
CA TYR A 59 10.48 -12.60 -4.90
C TYR A 59 9.17 -11.84 -4.67
N GLU A 60 8.31 -11.71 -5.68
CA GLU A 60 7.00 -11.07 -5.54
C GLU A 60 6.07 -11.85 -4.62
N LEU A 61 6.01 -13.17 -4.78
CA LEU A 61 5.25 -14.04 -3.89
C LEU A 61 5.75 -13.96 -2.44
N LYS A 62 7.07 -13.89 -2.25
CA LYS A 62 7.67 -13.67 -0.93
C LYS A 62 7.28 -12.31 -0.36
N GLN A 63 7.35 -11.23 -1.13
CA GLN A 63 6.91 -9.92 -0.69
C GLN A 63 5.43 -9.91 -0.30
N MET A 64 4.56 -10.53 -1.10
CA MET A 64 3.14 -10.62 -0.80
C MET A 64 2.88 -11.36 0.52
N ARG A 65 3.59 -12.47 0.76
CA ARG A 65 3.51 -13.22 2.03
C ARG A 65 4.03 -12.39 3.20
N ASP A 66 5.14 -11.68 3.03
CA ASP A 66 5.73 -10.84 4.06
C ASP A 66 4.82 -9.65 4.42
N MET A 67 4.18 -9.03 3.42
CA MET A 67 3.18 -7.99 3.63
C MET A 67 1.92 -8.52 4.34
N ALA A 68 1.43 -9.70 3.96
CA ALA A 68 0.31 -10.33 4.64
C ALA A 68 0.63 -10.69 6.10
N ALA A 69 1.84 -11.19 6.34
CA ALA A 69 2.33 -11.48 7.69
C ALA A 69 2.49 -10.19 8.52
N ALA A 70 2.99 -9.11 7.93
CA ALA A 70 3.10 -7.81 8.58
C ALA A 70 1.72 -7.24 8.93
N LYS A 71 0.77 -7.27 7.99
CA LYS A 71 -0.61 -6.83 8.24
C LYS A 71 -1.24 -7.59 9.41
N LYS A 72 -1.10 -8.92 9.43
CA LYS A 72 -1.60 -9.75 10.54
C LYS A 72 -0.94 -9.39 11.87
N ARG A 73 0.36 -9.08 11.87
CA ARG A 73 1.09 -8.61 13.07
C ARG A 73 0.55 -7.26 13.56
N TRP A 74 0.32 -6.31 12.65
CA TRP A 74 -0.22 -5.00 13.00
C TRP A 74 -1.65 -5.07 13.53
N ASP A 75 -2.50 -5.87 12.88
CA ASP A 75 -3.86 -6.13 13.36
C ASP A 75 -3.85 -6.76 14.76
N ALA A 76 -2.88 -7.63 15.06
CA ALA A 76 -2.69 -8.17 16.41
C ALA A 76 -2.27 -7.08 17.41
N MET A 77 -1.36 -6.16 17.07
CA MET A 77 -0.98 -5.05 17.96
C MET A 77 -2.16 -4.14 18.32
N ILE A 78 -3.01 -3.86 17.33
CA ILE A 78 -4.25 -3.10 17.53
C ILE A 78 -5.19 -3.87 18.46
N ARG A 79 -5.39 -5.17 18.20
CA ARG A 79 -6.25 -6.03 19.02
C ARG A 79 -5.74 -6.21 20.45
N GLU A 80 -4.42 -6.24 20.63
CA GLU A 80 -3.75 -6.30 21.93
C GLU A 80 -3.78 -4.95 22.68
N GLY A 81 -4.22 -3.86 22.05
CA GLY A 81 -4.28 -2.54 22.65
C GLY A 81 -2.92 -1.85 22.82
N LYS A 82 -1.86 -2.37 22.19
CA LYS A 82 -0.53 -1.72 22.16
C LYS A 82 -0.57 -0.40 21.40
N VAL A 83 -1.42 -0.34 20.38
CA VAL A 83 -1.66 0.86 19.58
C VAL A 83 -3.13 1.21 19.69
N LYS A 84 -3.43 2.42 20.17
CA LYS A 84 -4.80 2.91 20.32
C LYS A 84 -5.28 3.45 18.98
N ILE A 85 -6.45 3.01 18.53
CA ILE A 85 -7.07 3.54 17.31
C ILE A 85 -7.77 4.85 17.65
N ILE A 86 -7.55 5.88 16.84
CA ILE A 86 -8.30 7.13 16.90
C ILE A 86 -8.81 7.51 15.51
N THR A 87 -9.97 8.16 15.47
CA THR A 87 -10.48 8.76 14.23
C THR A 87 -9.74 10.09 13.93
N PRO A 88 -9.71 10.54 12.67
CA PRO A 88 -9.10 11.84 12.33
C PRO A 88 -9.70 13.01 13.12
N ARG A 89 -11.01 12.99 13.37
CA ARG A 89 -11.71 14.00 14.18
C ARG A 89 -11.28 14.00 15.64
N GLU A 90 -11.20 12.81 16.26
CA GLU A 90 -10.69 12.66 17.64
C GLU A 90 -9.22 13.09 17.73
N ALA A 91 -8.42 12.79 16.71
CA ALA A 91 -7.04 13.27 16.62
C ALA A 91 -6.97 14.80 16.59
N GLY A 92 -7.85 15.44 15.82
CA GLY A 92 -7.98 16.90 15.79
C GLY A 92 -8.28 17.50 17.16
N TYR A 93 -9.25 16.94 17.88
CA TYR A 93 -9.55 17.36 19.25
C TYR A 93 -8.37 17.13 20.20
N ALA A 94 -7.68 16.00 20.08
CA ALA A 94 -6.53 15.68 20.93
C ALA A 94 -5.35 16.63 20.70
N ILE A 95 -5.14 17.09 19.45
CA ILE A 95 -4.10 18.07 19.13
C ILE A 95 -4.49 19.45 19.66
N GLN A 96 -5.74 19.88 19.45
CA GLN A 96 -6.18 21.23 19.84
C GLN A 96 -6.38 21.40 21.35
N LEU A 97 -6.96 20.42 22.04
CA LEU A 97 -7.33 20.53 23.45
C LEU A 97 -6.23 20.04 24.40
N SER A 98 -5.61 18.90 24.07
CA SER A 98 -4.60 18.27 24.93
C SER A 98 -3.16 18.51 24.48
N ASN A 99 -2.95 19.30 23.41
CA ASN A 99 -1.63 19.59 22.85
C ASN A 99 -0.78 18.33 22.63
N LYS A 100 -1.42 17.21 22.24
CA LYS A 100 -0.71 15.96 22.01
C LYS A 100 0.14 16.08 20.73
N PRO A 101 1.41 15.66 20.76
CA PRO A 101 2.27 15.75 19.59
C PRO A 101 1.79 14.81 18.48
N LEU A 102 1.78 15.34 17.25
CA LEU A 102 1.50 14.60 16.03
C LEU A 102 2.80 14.36 15.26
N LEU A 103 3.16 13.09 15.08
CA LEU A 103 4.26 12.62 14.26
C LEU A 103 3.77 12.29 12.85
N ASP A 104 4.22 13.06 11.86
CA ASP A 104 4.00 12.80 10.44
C ASP A 104 5.16 11.97 9.88
N VAL A 105 4.86 10.72 9.52
CA VAL A 105 5.86 9.77 8.98
C VAL A 105 5.88 9.69 7.46
N ARG A 106 5.19 10.61 6.77
CA ARG A 106 5.16 10.63 5.30
C ARG A 106 6.51 11.04 4.70
N PRO A 107 6.81 10.59 3.46
CA PRO A 107 7.97 11.04 2.72
C PRO A 107 7.88 12.53 2.40
N SER A 108 9.04 13.14 2.16
CA SER A 108 9.22 14.56 1.84
C SER A 108 8.26 15.10 0.78
N LYS A 109 8.07 14.37 -0.32
CA LYS A 109 7.17 14.76 -1.43
C LYS A 109 5.70 14.94 -1.00
N GLU A 110 5.19 14.05 -0.14
CA GLU A 110 3.82 14.14 0.36
C GLU A 110 3.68 15.25 1.41
N ARG A 111 4.70 15.39 2.26
CA ARG A 111 4.76 16.44 3.29
C ARG A 111 4.70 17.83 2.67
N ASN A 112 5.44 18.08 1.61
CA ASN A 112 5.52 19.40 0.96
C ASN A 112 4.19 19.85 0.33
N LYS A 113 3.30 18.92 -0.02
CA LYS A 113 1.98 19.24 -0.58
C LYS A 113 1.02 19.78 0.47
N ALA A 114 0.95 19.11 1.62
CA ALA A 114 0.08 19.47 2.73
C ALA A 114 0.52 18.80 4.02
N TRP A 115 0.36 19.48 5.15
CA TRP A 115 0.63 18.95 6.48
C TRP A 115 -0.32 19.49 7.54
N VAL A 116 -0.34 18.83 8.70
CA VAL A 116 -1.14 19.28 9.85
C VAL A 116 -0.35 20.32 10.63
N LYS A 117 -0.98 21.43 11.00
CA LYS A 117 -0.37 22.51 11.79
C LYS A 117 0.19 21.97 13.11
N GLY A 118 1.43 22.36 13.44
CA GLY A 118 2.11 21.92 14.66
C GLY A 118 2.58 20.45 14.64
N SER A 119 2.45 19.73 13.52
CA SER A 119 2.96 18.36 13.41
C SER A 119 4.47 18.33 13.20
N THR A 120 5.12 17.40 13.89
CA THR A 120 6.55 17.12 13.74
C THR A 120 6.75 16.12 12.62
N TRP A 121 7.61 16.47 11.65
CA TRP A 121 7.93 15.60 10.54
C TRP A 121 9.17 14.75 10.84
N VAL A 122 9.03 13.44 10.72
CA VAL A 122 10.13 12.47 10.71
C VAL A 122 9.75 11.32 9.75
N PRO A 123 10.30 11.26 8.53
CA PRO A 123 9.92 10.26 7.55
C PRO A 123 10.42 8.86 7.97
N ILE A 124 9.55 7.86 7.90
CA ILE A 124 9.98 6.45 8.02
C ILE A 124 10.59 5.95 6.69
N PHE A 125 10.05 6.46 5.58
CA PHE A 125 10.58 6.21 4.26
C PHE A 125 10.83 7.52 3.53
N ASP A 126 11.95 7.62 2.83
CA ASP A 126 12.25 8.77 1.98
C ASP A 126 12.66 8.33 0.57
N VAL A 127 12.73 9.29 -0.33
CA VAL A 127 13.08 9.05 -1.73
C VAL A 127 14.56 8.66 -1.83
N ASP A 128 14.82 7.52 -2.47
CA ASP A 128 16.19 7.13 -2.81
C ASP A 128 16.76 8.04 -3.91
N ASP A 129 17.57 9.01 -3.51
CA ASP A 129 18.41 9.80 -4.41
C ASP A 129 19.78 9.13 -4.65
N LYS A 130 20.08 8.05 -3.91
CA LYS A 130 21.29 7.25 -4.13
C LYS A 130 21.10 6.40 -5.37
N PHE A 131 21.85 6.70 -6.43
CA PHE A 131 21.98 5.86 -7.62
C PHE A 131 22.75 4.58 -7.29
N ASP A 132 22.11 3.69 -6.54
CA ASP A 132 22.65 2.36 -6.28
C ASP A 132 22.22 1.44 -7.44
N VAL A 133 23.21 0.86 -8.12
CA VAL A 133 23.03 0.12 -9.39
C VAL A 133 22.11 -1.10 -9.18
N GLY A 134 22.09 -1.68 -7.98
CA GLY A 134 21.17 -2.78 -7.63
C GLY A 134 19.70 -2.35 -7.48
N THR A 135 19.45 -1.10 -7.11
CA THR A 135 18.10 -0.56 -6.87
C THR A 135 17.47 0.01 -8.14
N LEU A 136 18.27 0.22 -9.20
CA LEU A 136 17.81 0.73 -10.48
C LEU A 136 16.84 -0.23 -11.17
N SER A 137 17.14 -1.54 -11.14
CA SER A 137 16.24 -2.57 -11.67
C SER A 137 14.87 -2.51 -10.99
N ARG A 138 14.86 -2.44 -9.65
CA ARG A 138 13.62 -2.32 -8.87
C ARG A 138 12.87 -1.00 -9.15
N LYS A 139 13.58 0.10 -9.37
CA LYS A 139 12.98 1.39 -9.76
C LYS A 139 12.33 1.32 -11.15
N VAL A 140 12.96 0.64 -12.10
CA VAL A 140 12.41 0.41 -13.45
C VAL A 140 11.22 -0.53 -13.40
N THR A 141 11.31 -1.66 -12.68
CA THR A 141 10.19 -2.59 -12.50
C THR A 141 8.99 -1.90 -11.85
N ASN A 142 9.21 -1.13 -10.79
CA ASN A 142 8.15 -0.34 -10.15
C ASN A 142 7.55 0.69 -11.11
N PHE A 143 8.36 1.35 -11.95
CA PHE A 143 7.87 2.28 -12.95
C PHE A 143 6.99 1.58 -13.99
N VAL A 144 7.45 0.46 -14.55
CA VAL A 144 6.73 -0.34 -15.57
C VAL A 144 5.42 -0.93 -15.02
N MET A 145 5.43 -1.44 -13.79
CA MET A 145 4.25 -2.02 -13.13
C MET A 145 3.20 -0.98 -12.69
N GLY A 146 3.37 0.30 -13.03
CA GLY A 146 2.37 1.33 -12.77
C GLY A 146 2.83 2.46 -11.86
N GLY A 147 4.11 2.53 -11.50
CA GLY A 147 4.70 3.65 -10.77
C GLY A 147 4.61 4.96 -11.55
N TRP A 148 4.71 4.91 -12.88
CA TRP A 148 4.50 6.08 -13.74
C TRP A 148 3.06 6.61 -13.72
N TRP A 149 2.08 5.70 -13.60
CA TRP A 149 0.66 6.03 -13.51
C TRP A 149 0.28 6.57 -12.13
N SER A 150 0.66 5.84 -11.09
CA SER A 150 0.33 6.15 -9.68
C SER A 150 1.22 7.23 -9.07
N GLY A 151 2.36 7.54 -9.70
CA GLY A 151 3.34 8.51 -9.21
C GLY A 151 4.01 8.14 -7.89
N VAL A 152 3.85 6.89 -7.42
CA VAL A 152 4.43 6.44 -6.15
C VAL A 152 5.94 6.36 -6.31
N PRO A 153 6.73 7.19 -5.62
CA PRO A 153 8.18 7.12 -5.71
C PRO A 153 8.69 5.78 -5.16
N THR A 154 9.83 5.31 -5.66
CA THR A 154 10.55 4.25 -4.96
C THR A 154 11.09 4.82 -3.65
N LEU A 155 10.70 4.18 -2.54
CA LEU A 155 10.95 4.62 -1.19
C LEU A 155 11.92 3.64 -0.50
N SER A 156 12.92 4.17 0.20
CA SER A 156 13.77 3.40 1.12
C SER A 156 13.49 3.73 2.56
N TYR A 157 13.81 2.79 3.42
CA TYR A 157 13.68 2.93 4.86
C TYR A 157 14.79 3.81 5.44
N ASP A 158 14.43 4.83 6.21
CA ASP A 158 15.38 5.66 6.94
C ASP A 158 15.83 4.95 8.22
N ARG A 159 17.12 4.56 8.27
CA ARG A 159 17.73 3.92 9.44
C ARG A 159 17.81 4.85 10.66
N GLN A 160 17.78 6.16 10.44
CA GLN A 160 17.86 7.18 11.49
C GLN A 160 16.49 7.57 12.05
N PHE A 161 15.41 6.95 11.58
CA PHE A 161 14.04 7.24 12.01
C PHE A 161 13.90 7.22 13.54
N LEU A 162 14.31 6.12 14.19
CA LEU A 162 14.17 5.98 15.64
C LEU A 162 14.97 7.03 16.41
N SER A 163 16.23 7.28 16.04
CA SER A 163 17.07 8.27 16.70
C SER A 163 16.46 9.68 16.61
N LYS A 164 15.90 10.05 15.45
CA LYS A 164 15.23 11.35 15.25
C LYS A 164 13.94 11.48 16.07
N VAL A 165 13.24 10.38 16.34
CA VAL A 165 12.04 10.38 17.19
C VAL A 165 12.43 10.45 18.67
N GLU A 166 13.42 9.68 19.10
CA GLU A 166 13.91 9.66 20.49
C GLU A 166 14.50 11.01 20.92
N GLU A 167 15.13 11.75 20.01
CA GLU A 167 15.64 13.10 20.28
C GLU A 167 14.50 14.11 20.55
N LYS A 168 13.34 13.93 19.91
CA LYS A 168 12.23 14.89 19.95
C LYS A 168 11.16 14.56 20.98
N PHE A 169 10.97 13.28 21.28
CA PHE A 169 9.86 12.79 22.09
C PHE A 169 10.32 11.80 23.15
N PRO A 170 9.96 12.02 24.43
CA PRO A 170 10.25 11.06 25.47
C PRO A 170 9.37 9.80 25.30
N LYS A 171 9.81 8.67 25.86
CA LYS A 171 9.20 7.34 25.60
C LYS A 171 7.81 7.17 26.22
N ASP A 172 7.50 7.96 27.23
CA ASP A 172 6.22 8.02 27.94
C ASP A 172 5.20 8.96 27.26
N ALA A 173 5.63 9.77 26.29
CA ALA A 173 4.76 10.71 25.60
C ALA A 173 3.61 10.02 24.84
N GLU A 174 2.45 10.67 24.86
CA GLU A 174 1.28 10.28 24.10
C GLU A 174 1.39 10.75 22.65
N LEU A 175 1.92 9.89 21.79
CA LEU A 175 2.27 10.23 20.42
C LEU A 175 1.19 9.80 19.44
N ILE A 176 0.66 10.75 18.68
CA ILE A 176 -0.23 10.46 17.56
C ILE A 176 0.63 10.28 16.31
N ILE A 177 0.47 9.17 15.59
CA ILE A 177 1.28 8.85 14.41
C ILE A 177 0.37 8.80 13.18
N ALA A 178 0.70 9.64 12.20
CA ALA A 178 -0.07 9.80 10.98
C ALA A 178 0.76 9.50 9.73
N CYS A 179 0.11 8.86 8.76
CA CYS A 179 0.59 8.81 7.38
C CYS A 179 -0.60 9.01 6.43
N GLN A 180 -0.40 8.88 5.11
CA GLN A 180 -1.51 9.11 4.18
C GLN A 180 -2.68 8.14 4.38
N LYS A 181 -2.42 6.83 4.33
CA LYS A 181 -3.44 5.76 4.34
C LYS A 181 -3.52 4.95 5.64
N GLY A 182 -2.60 5.19 6.58
CA GLY A 182 -2.51 4.47 7.85
C GLY A 182 -1.51 3.29 7.89
N LEU A 183 -1.09 2.71 6.76
CA LEU A 183 -0.21 1.51 6.78
C LEU A 183 1.23 1.83 7.23
N ARG A 184 1.81 2.92 6.70
CA ARG A 184 3.17 3.34 7.09
C ARG A 184 3.26 3.77 8.55
N SER A 185 2.17 4.32 9.11
CA SER A 185 2.13 4.69 10.52
C SER A 185 2.03 3.47 11.42
N LEU A 186 1.34 2.38 11.01
CA LEU A 186 1.37 1.11 11.76
C LEU A 186 2.76 0.48 11.78
N ALA A 187 3.48 0.51 10.65
CA ALA A 187 4.87 0.07 10.60
C ALA A 187 5.76 0.90 11.55
N ALA A 188 5.56 2.23 11.58
CA ALA A 188 6.24 3.11 12.53
C ALA A 188 5.87 2.79 13.99
N CYS A 189 4.60 2.50 14.27
CA CYS A 189 4.17 2.08 15.61
C CYS A 189 4.86 0.79 16.06
N GLU A 190 5.01 -0.21 15.18
CA GLU A 190 5.73 -1.46 15.50
C GLU A 190 7.16 -1.16 15.95
N LEU A 191 7.86 -0.29 15.21
CA LEU A 191 9.23 0.12 15.53
C LEU A 191 9.32 0.87 16.86
N LEU A 192 8.38 1.78 17.11
CA LEU A 192 8.34 2.57 18.34
C LEU A 192 7.94 1.72 19.56
N CYS A 193 7.00 0.79 19.42
CA CYS A 193 6.69 -0.19 20.46
C CYS A 193 7.94 -1.01 20.82
N ASN A 194 8.70 -1.45 19.82
CA ASN A 194 9.95 -2.18 20.05
C ASN A 194 11.03 -1.32 20.73
N ALA A 195 11.02 0.00 20.52
CA ALA A 195 11.91 0.96 21.18
C ALA A 195 11.47 1.35 22.61
N GLY A 196 10.31 0.86 23.07
CA GLY A 196 9.79 1.07 24.42
C GLY A 196 8.69 2.13 24.55
N TYR A 197 8.15 2.65 23.44
CA TYR A 197 7.00 3.56 23.49
C TYR A 197 5.71 2.80 23.79
N SER A 198 4.97 3.24 24.79
CA SER A 198 3.73 2.58 25.26
C SER A 198 2.45 3.31 24.86
N ASN A 199 2.51 4.64 24.70
CA ASN A 199 1.35 5.49 24.46
C ASN A 199 1.26 5.94 22.99
N LEU A 200 1.02 4.99 22.10
CA LEU A 200 0.93 5.26 20.66
C LEU A 200 -0.52 5.29 20.19
N PHE A 201 -0.87 6.33 19.43
CA PHE A 201 -2.17 6.51 18.81
C PHE A 201 -2.05 6.49 17.29
N TRP A 202 -2.81 5.61 16.65
CA TRP A 202 -2.83 5.46 15.21
C TRP A 202 -4.13 6.04 14.63
N ILE A 203 -3.98 6.92 13.64
CA ILE A 203 -5.12 7.50 12.93
C ILE A 203 -5.68 6.49 11.93
N GLN A 204 -6.92 6.04 12.17
CA GLN A 204 -7.61 5.11 11.28
C GLN A 204 -7.80 5.74 9.89
N GLY A 205 -7.37 5.02 8.85
CA GLY A 205 -7.42 5.51 7.47
C GLY A 205 -6.40 6.60 7.13
N GLY A 206 -5.59 7.04 8.10
CA GLY A 206 -4.60 8.10 7.92
C GLY A 206 -5.20 9.47 7.61
N LEU A 207 -4.38 10.35 7.05
CA LEU A 207 -4.78 11.71 6.66
C LEU A 207 -5.72 11.75 5.45
N GLU A 208 -5.82 10.65 4.69
CA GLU A 208 -6.77 10.52 3.57
C GLU A 208 -8.23 10.47 4.02
N ALA A 209 -8.47 9.94 5.23
CA ALA A 209 -9.79 9.85 5.84
C ALA A 209 -10.22 11.14 6.56
N ALA A 210 -9.29 12.08 6.80
CA ALA A 210 -9.59 13.34 7.48
C ALA A 210 -10.37 14.29 6.58
N GLU A 211 -11.44 14.89 7.09
CA GLU A 211 -12.08 16.03 6.43
C GLU A 211 -11.25 17.32 6.65
N GLU A 212 -11.51 18.37 5.87
CA GLU A 212 -10.70 19.61 5.95
C GLU A 212 -10.90 20.32 7.30
N GLU A 213 -12.02 20.07 7.95
CA GLU A 213 -12.43 20.65 9.23
C GLU A 213 -11.90 19.86 10.43
N ASP A 214 -11.60 18.57 10.25
CA ASP A 214 -11.17 17.69 11.34
C ASP A 214 -9.73 18.02 11.79
N LEU A 215 -8.85 18.44 10.87
CA LEU A 215 -7.44 18.72 11.14
C LEU A 215 -7.04 20.07 10.54
N ALA A 216 -6.45 20.94 11.38
CA ALA A 216 -5.91 22.21 10.92
C ALA A 216 -4.76 21.97 9.93
N ARG A 217 -4.99 22.26 8.64
CA ARG A 217 -4.02 22.05 7.57
C ARG A 217 -3.16 23.28 7.28
N GLU A 218 -1.96 23.02 6.80
CA GLU A 218 -1.04 23.97 6.18
C GLU A 218 -0.54 23.37 4.86
N GLY A 219 -0.41 24.19 3.82
CA GLY A 219 0.03 23.76 2.49
C GLY A 219 -0.95 24.08 1.36
N THR A 220 -0.53 23.77 0.13
CA THR A 220 -1.24 24.15 -1.10
C THR A 220 -2.43 23.25 -1.40
N GLN A 221 -2.34 21.95 -1.06
CA GLN A 221 -3.38 20.96 -1.37
C GLN A 221 -4.15 20.51 -0.11
N PRO A 222 -5.35 19.93 -0.26
CA PRO A 222 -6.02 19.24 0.84
C PRO A 222 -5.23 18.01 1.30
N LEU A 223 -5.28 17.69 2.60
CA LEU A 223 -4.58 16.54 3.19
C LEU A 223 -4.93 15.22 2.51
N ARG A 224 -6.17 15.09 2.01
CA ARG A 224 -6.68 13.90 1.34
C ARG A 224 -5.97 13.57 0.03
N PHE A 225 -5.54 14.59 -0.70
CA PHE A 225 -4.90 14.44 -2.01
C PHE A 225 -3.37 14.46 -1.95
N ALA A 226 -2.80 14.78 -0.79
CA ALA A 226 -1.36 14.93 -0.63
C ALA A 226 -0.54 13.66 -0.95
N GLY A 227 -1.13 12.47 -0.83
CA GLY A 227 -0.47 11.21 -1.20
C GLY A 227 -0.82 10.67 -2.57
N ILE A 228 -1.62 11.39 -3.36
CA ILE A 228 -1.88 11.07 -4.77
C ILE A 228 -0.76 11.68 -5.60
N GLY A 229 -0.34 11.01 -6.67
CA GLY A 229 0.75 11.46 -7.52
C GLY A 229 0.63 10.97 -8.96
N GLY A 230 1.56 11.44 -9.79
CA GLY A 230 1.75 10.97 -11.15
C GLY A 230 0.61 11.34 -12.09
N LEU A 231 0.48 10.58 -13.19
CA LEU A 231 -0.52 10.84 -14.21
C LEU A 231 -1.96 10.65 -13.68
N SER A 232 -2.13 9.77 -12.68
CA SER A 232 -3.42 9.54 -12.03
C SER A 232 -3.98 10.78 -11.33
N GLU A 233 -3.11 11.59 -10.70
CA GLU A 233 -3.48 12.88 -10.09
C GLU A 233 -3.96 13.86 -11.17
N PHE A 234 -3.23 13.93 -12.29
CA PHE A 234 -3.55 14.84 -13.38
C PHE A 234 -4.88 14.48 -14.06
N LEU A 235 -5.14 13.20 -14.31
CA LEU A 235 -6.35 12.75 -14.99
C LEU A 235 -7.58 12.63 -14.10
N GLY A 236 -7.45 12.78 -12.77
CA GLY A 236 -8.58 12.65 -11.86
C GLY A 236 -9.07 11.21 -11.71
N TRP A 237 -8.22 10.22 -11.99
CA TRP A 237 -8.63 8.81 -12.11
C TRP A 237 -8.79 8.10 -10.75
N THR A 238 -8.28 8.69 -9.68
CA THR A 238 -8.30 8.06 -8.35
C THR A 238 -9.69 8.11 -7.70
N ASP A 239 -10.01 7.11 -6.87
CA ASP A 239 -11.30 7.02 -6.18
C ASP A 239 -11.59 8.25 -5.33
N GLN A 240 -10.56 8.83 -4.69
CA GLN A 240 -10.70 10.05 -3.89
C GLN A 240 -11.10 11.26 -4.73
N GLN A 241 -10.47 11.44 -5.91
CA GLN A 241 -10.79 12.55 -6.81
C GLN A 241 -12.19 12.37 -7.43
N ARG A 242 -12.58 11.13 -7.74
CA ARG A 242 -13.94 10.84 -8.24
C ARG A 242 -15.00 11.08 -7.17
N ALA A 243 -14.72 10.71 -5.91
CA ALA A 243 -15.60 10.99 -4.79
C ALA A 243 -15.75 12.50 -4.54
N GLN A 244 -14.67 13.28 -4.66
CA GLN A 244 -14.74 14.74 -4.57
C GLN A 244 -15.47 15.35 -5.76
N ALA A 245 -15.20 14.91 -6.99
CA ALA A 245 -15.90 15.39 -8.19
C ALA A 245 -17.41 15.07 -8.15
N ALA A 246 -17.81 13.97 -7.49
CA ALA A 246 -19.21 13.67 -7.24
C ALA A 246 -19.87 14.64 -6.25
N ARG A 247 -19.10 15.18 -5.29
CA ARG A 247 -19.56 16.18 -4.30
C ARG A 247 -19.58 17.61 -4.88
N GLU A 248 -18.57 18.00 -5.65
CA GLU A 248 -18.35 19.38 -6.14
C GLU A 248 -19.00 19.67 -7.51
N GLY A 249 -19.71 18.69 -8.09
CA GLY A 249 -20.61 18.90 -9.23
C GLY A 249 -19.96 18.86 -10.62
N TRP A 250 -20.71 19.33 -11.64
CA TRP A 250 -20.39 19.17 -13.07
C TRP A 250 -19.05 19.81 -13.50
N GLY A 251 -18.60 20.87 -12.83
CA GLY A 251 -17.38 21.61 -13.21
C GLY A 251 -16.11 20.76 -13.15
N TYR A 252 -15.93 19.97 -12.08
CA TYR A 252 -14.80 19.06 -11.96
C TYR A 252 -14.82 17.95 -13.00
N ARG A 253 -16.02 17.43 -13.32
CA ARG A 253 -16.18 16.39 -14.35
C ARG A 253 -15.79 16.91 -15.74
N LEU A 254 -16.15 18.14 -16.05
CA LEU A 254 -15.74 18.80 -17.31
C LEU A 254 -14.23 19.03 -17.37
N GLN A 255 -13.61 19.48 -16.27
CA GLN A 255 -12.17 19.70 -16.22
C GLN A 255 -11.37 18.43 -16.51
N TYR A 256 -11.74 17.30 -15.88
CA TYR A 256 -11.08 16.01 -16.14
C TYR A 256 -11.36 15.50 -17.56
N SER A 257 -12.58 15.70 -18.07
CA SER A 257 -12.93 15.34 -19.46
C SER A 257 -12.09 16.13 -20.46
N ALA A 258 -11.91 17.43 -20.23
CA ALA A 258 -11.06 18.29 -21.07
C ALA A 258 -9.59 17.86 -21.03
N ARG A 259 -9.05 17.50 -19.85
CA ARG A 259 -7.68 16.94 -19.74
C ARG A 259 -7.53 15.65 -20.52
N LEU A 260 -8.51 14.76 -20.46
CA LEU A 260 -8.51 13.50 -21.21
C LEU A 260 -8.51 13.74 -22.72
N ILE A 261 -9.38 14.63 -23.21
CA ILE A 261 -9.41 15.03 -24.63
C ILE A 261 -8.05 15.62 -25.04
N GLY A 262 -7.44 16.47 -24.21
CA GLY A 262 -6.11 17.01 -24.46
C GLY A 262 -5.04 15.93 -24.64
N VAL A 263 -5.07 14.85 -23.85
CA VAL A 263 -4.15 13.71 -24.01
C VAL A 263 -4.35 13.02 -25.35
N PHE A 264 -5.59 12.81 -25.79
CA PHE A 264 -5.87 12.22 -27.10
C PHE A 264 -5.34 13.09 -28.25
N VAL A 265 -5.58 14.40 -28.19
CA VAL A 265 -5.09 15.34 -29.21
C VAL A 265 -3.56 15.32 -29.30
N ILE A 266 -2.87 15.27 -28.16
CA ILE A 266 -1.40 15.18 -28.13
C ILE A 266 -0.92 13.84 -28.69
N ALA A 267 -1.58 12.74 -28.35
CA ALA A 267 -1.23 11.41 -28.86
C ALA A 267 -1.37 11.34 -30.38
N ASP A 268 -2.47 11.88 -30.94
CA ASP A 268 -2.70 11.95 -32.38
C ASP A 268 -1.65 12.83 -33.07
N ALA A 269 -1.31 13.99 -32.48
CA ALA A 269 -0.27 14.86 -33.01
C ALA A 269 1.11 14.17 -33.02
N LEU A 270 1.45 13.43 -31.97
CA LEU A 270 2.69 12.64 -31.90
C LEU A 270 2.69 11.50 -32.93
N PHE A 271 1.56 10.83 -33.14
CA PHE A 271 1.43 9.77 -34.12
C PHE A 271 1.62 10.31 -35.55
N ILE A 272 0.97 11.41 -35.89
CA ILE A 272 1.13 12.08 -37.19
C ILE A 272 2.58 12.57 -37.37
N GLY A 273 3.17 13.18 -36.35
CA GLY A 273 4.56 13.61 -36.37
C GLY A 273 5.55 12.44 -36.59
N ALA A 274 5.35 11.32 -35.91
CA ALA A 274 6.18 10.13 -36.07
C ALA A 274 6.07 9.54 -37.49
N GLN A 275 4.87 9.54 -38.09
CA GLN A 275 4.70 9.13 -39.48
C GLN A 275 5.45 10.05 -40.45
N GLN A 276 5.41 11.36 -40.22
CA GLN A 276 6.08 12.34 -41.07
C GLN A 276 7.61 12.25 -40.97
N VAL A 277 8.15 12.03 -39.76
CA VAL A 277 9.58 11.76 -39.54
C VAL A 277 10.00 10.43 -40.17
N GLY A 278 9.18 9.39 -40.08
CA GLY A 278 9.45 8.09 -40.71
C GLY A 278 9.60 8.20 -42.23
N ARG A 279 8.71 8.98 -42.88
CA ARG A 279 8.82 9.27 -44.32
C ARG A 279 10.08 10.05 -44.66
N TYR A 280 10.40 11.10 -43.88
CA TYR A 280 11.60 11.89 -44.08
C TYR A 280 12.90 11.09 -43.94
N LEU A 281 12.96 10.15 -42.97
CA LEU A 281 14.11 9.25 -42.81
C LEU A 281 14.23 8.21 -43.93
N GLN A 282 13.11 7.78 -44.52
CA GLN A 282 13.13 6.91 -45.70
C GLN A 282 13.70 7.66 -46.91
N ASP A 283 13.29 8.91 -47.12
CA ASP A 283 13.77 9.74 -48.24
C ASP A 283 15.29 10.01 -48.16
N ILE A 284 15.83 10.25 -46.95
CA ILE A 284 17.29 10.42 -46.75
C ILE A 284 18.05 9.12 -46.97
N ARG A 285 17.47 7.96 -46.69
CA ARG A 285 18.14 6.65 -46.83
C ARG A 285 18.15 6.14 -48.27
N SER A 286 17.24 6.63 -49.11
CA SER A 286 17.15 6.28 -50.53
C SER A 286 18.09 7.09 -51.44
N HIS A 287 18.76 8.11 -50.90
CA HIS A 287 19.81 8.89 -51.57
C HIS A 287 21.20 8.45 -51.12
#